data_AF-A0A2V6PZI6-F1
#
_entry.id   AF-A0A2V6PZI6-F1
#
_cell.length_a   1.000
_cell.length_b   1.000
_cell.length_c   1.000
_cell.angle_alpha   90.00
_cell.angle_beta   90.00
_cell.angle_gamma   90.00
#
_symmetry.space_group_name_H-M   'P 1'
#
loop_
_entity.id
_entity.type
_entity.pdbx_description
1 polymer ?
#
loop_
_entity_poly.entity_id
_entity_poly.type
_entity_poly.pdbx_seq_one_letter_code
_entity_poly.pdbx_strand_id
1 'polypeptide(L)'
;MQSVVLVLLGGVIGAYGTLIGAGGGFLLVPLLLFMDPLSSPSAVTGISLSIVAANALSGSLAYARKRRIDYHVAIALGLASIPGTVIGALLT
;
A
#
# COMPACT_ATOMS: atom_id res chain seq x y z
N MET A 1 0.17 19.93 -15.37
CA MET A 1 0.18 18.66 -16.15
C MET A 1 0.67 17.49 -15.31
N GLN A 2 1.74 17.64 -14.53
CA GLN A 2 2.28 16.59 -13.65
C GLN A 2 1.26 16.03 -12.64
N SER A 3 0.40 16.87 -12.06
CA SER A 3 -0.63 16.44 -11.10
C SER A 3 -1.65 15.46 -11.69
N VAL A 4 -2.03 15.64 -12.97
CA VAL A 4 -2.97 14.76 -13.66
C VAL A 4 -2.35 13.37 -13.88
N VAL A 5 -1.06 13.35 -14.23
CA VAL A 5 -0.29 12.12 -14.40
C VAL A 5 -0.22 11.34 -13.09
N LEU A 6 0.06 12.02 -11.97
CA LEU A 6 0.12 11.39 -10.65
C LEU A 6 -1.24 10.82 -10.20
N VAL A 7 -2.34 11.51 -10.49
CA VAL A 7 -3.69 11.02 -10.17
C VAL A 7 -4.01 9.75 -10.98
N LEU A 8 -3.71 9.74 -12.27
CA LEU A 8 -3.92 8.57 -13.12
C LEU A 8 -3.04 7.39 -12.68
N LEU A 9 -1.76 7.64 -12.39
CA LEU A 9 -0.83 6.64 -11.87
C LEU A 9 -1.30 6.06 -10.53
N GLY A 10 -1.70 6.91 -9.60
CA GLY A 10 -2.25 6.49 -8.31
C GLY A 10 -3.50 5.61 -8.48
N GLY A 11 -4.38 5.97 -9.41
CA GLY A 11 -5.56 5.17 -9.75
C GLY A 11 -5.19 3.79 -10.32
N VAL A 12 -4.27 3.72 -11.28
CA VAL A 12 -3.82 2.46 -11.89
C VAL A 12 -3.11 1.58 -10.86
N ILE A 13 -2.13 2.13 -10.14
CA ILE A 13 -1.37 1.41 -9.12
C ILE A 13 -2.29 0.94 -7.99
N GLY A 14 -3.26 1.76 -7.57
CA GLY A 14 -4.24 1.37 -6.57
C GLY A 14 -5.14 0.23 -7.03
N ALA A 15 -5.64 0.29 -8.27
CA ALA A 15 -6.45 -0.78 -8.86
C ALA A 15 -5.67 -2.11 -8.95
N TYR A 16 -4.48 -2.09 -9.53
CA TYR A 16 -3.64 -3.30 -9.62
C TYR A 16 -3.15 -3.77 -8.25
N GLY A 17 -2.74 -2.85 -7.38
CA GLY A 17 -2.26 -3.16 -6.03
C GLY A 17 -3.31 -3.81 -5.14
N THR A 18 -4.57 -3.37 -5.25
CA THR A 18 -5.71 -3.98 -4.54
C THR A 18 -6.17 -5.29 -5.17
N LEU A 19 -6.05 -5.45 -6.50
CA LEU A 19 -6.32 -6.70 -7.19
C LEU A 19 -5.31 -7.80 -6.80
N ILE A 20 -4.03 -7.45 -6.75
CA ILE A 20 -2.93 -8.36 -6.38
C ILE A 20 -2.93 -8.63 -4.86
N GLY A 21 -3.49 -7.72 -4.06
CA GLY A 21 -3.50 -7.83 -2.59
C GLY A 21 -2.20 -7.35 -1.91
N ALA A 22 -1.30 -6.71 -2.66
CA ALA A 22 -0.02 -6.22 -2.15
C ALA A 22 -0.02 -4.70 -1.81
N GLY A 23 -1.17 -4.03 -1.89
CA GLY A 23 -1.34 -2.61 -1.50
C GLY A 23 -0.73 -1.57 -2.46
N GLY A 24 0.01 -2.00 -3.49
CA GLY A 24 0.51 -1.15 -4.58
C GLY A 24 1.83 -0.43 -4.32
N GLY A 25 2.35 -0.49 -3.09
CA GLY A 25 3.60 0.19 -2.70
C GLY A 25 4.83 -0.31 -3.46
N PHE A 26 4.86 -1.60 -3.79
CA PHE A 26 5.94 -2.21 -4.59
C PHE A 26 6.07 -1.62 -6.01
N LEU A 27 4.98 -1.08 -6.57
CA LEU A 27 5.00 -0.33 -7.83
C LEU A 27 5.25 1.14 -7.58
N LEU A 28 4.61 1.70 -6.54
CA LEU A 28 4.61 3.13 -6.28
C LEU A 28 5.99 3.67 -5.87
N VAL A 29 6.74 2.94 -5.03
CA VAL A 29 8.08 3.36 -4.58
C VAL A 29 9.06 3.55 -5.73
N PRO A 30 9.32 2.54 -6.60
CA PRO A 30 10.25 2.72 -7.72
C PRO A 30 9.76 3.81 -8.68
N LEU A 31 8.45 3.90 -8.94
CA LEU A 31 7.89 4.95 -9.80
C LEU A 31 8.14 6.36 -9.25
N LEU A 32 7.94 6.58 -7.95
CA LEU A 32 8.22 7.88 -7.34
C LEU A 32 9.70 8.23 -7.39
N LEU A 33 10.60 7.26 -7.14
CA LEU A 33 12.05 7.47 -7.26
C LEU A 33 12.49 7.81 -8.69
N PHE A 34 11.85 7.22 -9.71
CA PHE A 34 12.12 7.57 -11.10
C PHE A 34 11.60 8.95 -11.49
N MET A 35 10.43 9.33 -10.97
CA MET A 35 9.79 10.61 -11.31
C MET A 35 10.42 11.80 -10.60
N ASP A 36 10.88 11.61 -9.35
CA ASP A 36 11.51 12.66 -8.57
C ASP A 36 12.76 12.12 -7.85
N PRO A 37 13.91 12.01 -8.57
CA PRO A 37 15.14 11.42 -8.05
C PRO A 37 15.80 12.23 -6.92
N LEU A 38 15.38 13.48 -6.71
CA LEU A 38 15.91 14.36 -5.67
C LEU A 38 15.09 14.31 -4.37
N SER A 39 13.96 13.60 -4.38
CA SER A 39 13.13 13.40 -3.20
C SER A 39 13.87 12.61 -2.13
N SER A 40 13.67 12.99 -0.86
CA SER A 40 14.26 12.21 0.23
C SER A 40 13.65 10.80 0.25
N PRO A 41 14.46 9.74 0.46
CA PRO A 41 13.94 8.38 0.59
C PRO A 41 12.85 8.25 1.66
N SER A 42 12.95 9.06 2.72
CA SER A 42 11.95 9.13 3.79
C SER A 42 10.60 9.70 3.32
N ALA A 43 10.60 10.73 2.48
CA ALA A 43 9.38 11.31 1.93
C ALA A 43 8.68 10.32 0.98
N VAL A 44 9.45 9.68 0.09
CA VAL A 44 8.91 8.66 -0.83
C VAL A 44 8.29 7.49 -0.07
N THR A 45 8.98 7.02 0.96
CA THR A 45 8.49 5.93 1.81
C THR A 45 7.22 6.32 2.55
N GLY A 46 7.15 7.53 3.12
CA GLY A 46 5.96 8.03 3.81
C GLY A 46 4.73 8.15 2.89
N ILE A 47 4.92 8.70 1.69
CA ILE A 47 3.86 8.79 0.67
C ILE A 47 3.37 7.39 0.28
N SER A 48 4.30 6.46 0.05
CA SER A 48 3.97 5.08 -0.30
C SER A 48 3.16 4.37 0.78
N LEU A 49 3.60 4.42 2.04
CA LEU A 49 2.88 3.82 3.16
C LEU A 49 1.46 4.39 3.29
N SER A 50 1.30 5.70 3.10
CA SER A 50 0.00 6.37 3.18
C SER A 50 -0.96 5.86 2.10
N ILE A 51 -0.48 5.72 0.87
CA ILE A 51 -1.28 5.23 -0.26
C ILE A 51 -1.59 3.73 -0.10
N VAL A 52 -0.61 2.94 0.33
CA VAL A 52 -0.78 1.51 0.62
C VAL A 52 -1.84 1.29 1.69
N ALA A 53 -1.82 2.07 2.77
CA ALA A 53 -2.82 2.00 3.83
C ALA A 53 -4.22 2.33 3.32
N ALA A 54 -4.37 3.41 2.54
CA ALA A 54 -5.65 3.78 1.94
C ALA A 54 -6.18 2.70 0.98
N ASN A 55 -5.30 2.13 0.14
CA ASN A 55 -5.65 1.04 -0.77
C ASN A 55 -6.04 -0.24 -0.02
N ALA A 56 -5.28 -0.62 1.01
CA ALA A 56 -5.57 -1.80 1.81
C ALA A 56 -6.93 -1.68 2.53
N LEU A 57 -7.25 -0.50 3.07
CA LEU A 57 -8.55 -0.23 3.68
C LEU A 57 -9.69 -0.30 2.65
N SER A 58 -9.52 0.37 1.51
CA SER A 58 -10.51 0.37 0.42
C SER A 58 -10.76 -1.04 -0.13
N GLY A 59 -9.69 -1.78 -0.43
CA GLY A 59 -9.74 -3.16 -0.90
C GLY A 59 -10.40 -4.08 0.13
N SER A 60 -9.97 -4.02 1.39
CA SER A 60 -10.57 -4.81 2.48
C SER A 60 -12.06 -4.54 2.59
N LEU A 61 -12.50 -3.29 2.56
CA LEU A 61 -13.92 -2.95 2.60
C LEU A 61 -14.69 -3.49 1.39
N ALA A 62 -14.11 -3.43 0.19
CA ALA A 62 -14.72 -3.98 -1.02
C ALA A 62 -14.86 -5.51 -0.96
N TYR A 63 -13.84 -6.22 -0.47
CA TYR A 63 -13.89 -7.68 -0.28
C TYR A 63 -14.83 -8.09 0.86
N ALA A 64 -14.90 -7.30 1.94
CA ALA A 64 -15.82 -7.50 3.05
C ALA A 64 -17.28 -7.42 2.59
N ARG A 65 -17.63 -6.40 1.79
CA ARG A 65 -18.98 -6.25 1.20
C ARG A 65 -19.36 -7.43 0.31
N LYS A 66 -18.38 -8.03 -0.37
CA LYS A 66 -18.58 -9.23 -1.20
C LYS A 66 -18.61 -10.54 -0.39
N ARG A 67 -18.47 -10.48 0.94
CA ARG A 67 -18.36 -11.66 1.84
C ARG A 67 -17.27 -12.65 1.41
N ARG A 68 -16.15 -12.13 0.89
CA ARG A 68 -15.01 -12.93 0.41
C ARG A 68 -13.83 -12.94 1.37
N ILE A 69 -14.03 -12.50 2.62
CA ILE A 69 -13.00 -12.48 3.65
C ILE A 69 -13.17 -13.69 4.55
N ASP A 70 -12.12 -14.49 4.67
CA ASP A 70 -11.98 -15.42 5.78
C ASP A 70 -11.45 -14.67 7.00
N TYR A 71 -12.34 -14.39 7.95
CA TYR A 71 -12.00 -13.63 9.14
C TYR A 71 -11.09 -14.38 10.11
N HIS A 72 -11.09 -15.72 10.11
CA HIS A 72 -10.19 -16.49 10.96
C HIS A 72 -8.74 -16.27 10.52
N VAL A 73 -8.50 -16.41 9.20
CA VAL A 73 -7.19 -16.16 8.60
C VAL A 73 -6.79 -14.69 8.74
N ALA A 74 -7.72 -13.76 8.49
CA ALA A 74 -7.44 -12.33 8.59
C ALA A 74 -7.00 -11.90 10.01
N ILE A 75 -7.67 -12.41 11.06
CA ILE A 75 -7.32 -12.11 12.45
C ILE A 75 -5.99 -12.76 12.82
N ALA A 76 -5.77 -14.03 12.46
CA ALA A 76 -4.52 -14.73 12.73
C ALA A 76 -3.31 -14.03 12.09
N LEU A 77 -3.43 -13.66 10.81
CA LEU A 77 -2.40 -12.89 10.11
C LEU A 77 -2.24 -11.48 10.68
N GLY A 78 -3.34 -10.80 11.03
CA GLY A 78 -3.29 -9.46 11.63
C GLY A 78 -2.54 -9.45 12.96
N LEU A 79 -2.83 -10.40 13.85
CA LEU A 79 -2.16 -10.54 15.15
C LEU A 79 -0.67 -10.90 15.02
N ALA A 80 -0.29 -11.67 13.99
CA ALA A 80 1.12 -11.95 13.72
C ALA A 80 1.83 -10.76 13.05
N SER A 81 1.14 -10.04 12.16
CA SER A 81 1.74 -8.98 11.34
C SER A 81 2.01 -7.71 12.12
N ILE A 82 1.14 -7.32 13.07
CA ILE A 82 1.32 -6.11 13.88
C ILE A 82 2.64 -6.13 14.66
N PRO A 83 2.91 -7.11 15.55
CA PRO A 83 4.17 -7.17 16.28
C PRO A 83 5.36 -7.41 15.34
N GLY A 84 5.19 -8.24 14.30
CA GLY A 84 6.25 -8.49 13.31
C GLY A 84 6.69 -7.22 12.59
N THR A 85 5.75 -6.35 12.21
CA THR A 85 6.04 -5.08 11.53
C THR A 85 6.71 -4.09 12.48
N VAL A 86 6.24 -3.99 13.73
CA VAL A 86 6.84 -3.09 14.73
C VAL A 86 8.26 -3.52 15.06
N ILE A 87 8.48 -4.81 15.33
CA ILE A 87 9.82 -5.35 15.62
C ILE A 87 10.72 -5.16 14.41
N GLY A 88 10.24 -5.47 13.20
CA GLY A 88 10.98 -5.27 11.96
C GLY A 88 11.43 -3.82 11.80
N ALA A 89 10.52 -2.86 11.96
CA ALA A 89 10.82 -1.43 11.84
C ALA A 89 11.78 -0.90 12.93
N LEU A 90 11.87 -1.56 14.09
CA LEU A 90 12.84 -1.21 15.12
C LEU A 90 14.24 -1.79 14.87
N LEU A 91 14.34 -2.85 14.06
CA LEU A 91 15.60 -3.56 13.80
C LEU A 91 16.32 -3.07 12.52
N THR A 92 15.61 -2.40 11.60
CA THR A 92 16.15 -1.76 10.39
C THR A 92 16.21 -0.25 10.53
#